data_AF-A0A372DKS6-F1
#
_entry.id   AF-A0A372DKS6-F1
#
_cell.length_a   1.000
_cell.length_b   1.000
_cell.length_c   1.000
_cell.angle_alpha   90.00
_cell.angle_beta   90.00
_cell.angle_gamma   90.00
#
_symmetry.space_group_name_H-M   'P 1'
#
loop_
_entity.id
_entity.type
_entity.pdbx_description
1 polymer ?
#
loop_
_entity_poly.entity_id
_entity_poly.type
_entity_poly.pdbx_seq_one_letter_code
_entity_poly.pdbx_strand_id
1 'polypeptide(L)'
;MRQVFSSPRLENVERVAQLLGEAGIQTRITHGRSYRGGRRSNFSYRDAARTEPEPAVWVIRSEDQPAARRILRDAGLLDSTRGETGYTFRSTQPAAGAPGHKSPFRLKLWLLLAVVVAIALALLSQVGPGPVAPGTPPPTAAALPAGVSPTPDALAVAVLAGELPTRADQALCLSVDGHDPAPALLAALPPTPGRVIPLSQCPTTDLPRLSIADYRVHAAGGAGSITLSRARDADAPPVLERYEVSHGARGWRVVELL
;
A
#
# COMPACT_ATOMS: atom_id res chain seq x y z
N MET A 1 18.06 15.79 36.83
CA MET A 1 17.76 15.92 35.40
C MET A 1 16.32 15.48 35.14
N ARG A 2 15.58 16.18 34.30
CA ARG A 2 14.18 15.85 33.98
C ARG A 2 13.98 15.83 32.47
N GLN A 3 13.30 14.80 31.97
CA GLN A 3 12.93 14.72 30.55
C GLN A 3 11.90 15.81 30.22
N VAL A 4 12.12 16.50 29.10
CA VAL A 4 11.22 17.55 28.62
C VAL A 4 10.63 17.24 27.25
N PHE A 5 11.32 16.45 26.43
CA PHE A 5 10.90 16.09 25.08
C PHE A 5 11.51 14.75 24.66
N SER A 6 10.77 13.91 23.95
CA SER A 6 11.26 12.72 23.24
C SER A 6 10.63 12.65 21.86
N SER A 7 11.37 12.08 20.92
CA SER A 7 10.90 11.89 19.56
C SER A 7 11.61 10.71 18.93
N PRO A 8 10.91 9.90 18.11
CA PRO A 8 11.52 8.81 17.36
C PRO A 8 12.52 9.30 16.31
N ARG A 9 12.45 10.58 15.91
CA ARG A 9 13.42 11.23 15.03
C ARG A 9 14.44 12.00 15.85
N LEU A 10 15.71 11.63 15.72
CA LEU A 10 16.82 12.22 16.45
C LEU A 10 17.05 13.69 16.05
N GLU A 11 16.80 14.04 14.79
CA GLU A 11 16.97 15.40 14.28
C GLU A 11 16.05 16.39 15.01
N ASN A 12 14.85 15.94 15.38
CA ASN A 12 13.92 16.76 16.16
C ASN A 12 14.47 17.00 17.57
N VAL A 13 15.02 15.95 18.21
CA VAL A 13 15.63 16.02 19.54
C VAL A 13 16.85 16.94 19.53
N GLU A 14 17.67 16.89 18.48
CA GLU A 14 18.82 17.79 18.29
C GLU A 14 18.39 19.25 18.13
N ARG A 15 17.36 19.52 17.30
CA ARG A 15 16.81 20.87 17.14
C ARG A 15 16.23 21.42 18.44
N VAL A 16 15.54 20.59 19.22
CA VAL A 16 15.00 21.00 20.53
C VAL A 16 16.12 21.28 21.52
N ALA A 17 17.17 20.46 21.55
CA ALA A 17 18.32 20.70 22.40
C ALA A 17 19.04 22.01 22.02
N GLN A 18 19.17 22.30 20.72
CA GLN A 18 19.71 23.57 20.23
C GLN A 18 18.84 24.76 20.67
N LEU A 19 17.53 24.69 20.45
CA LEU A 19 16.57 25.74 20.82
C LEU A 19 16.58 26.04 22.32
N LEU A 20 16.70 25.01 23.17
CA LEU A 20 16.86 25.20 24.61
C LEU A 20 18.23 25.76 24.98
N GLY A 21 19.28 25.36 24.26
CA GLY A 21 20.64 25.89 24.42
C GLY A 21 20.74 27.38 24.08
N GLU A 22 20.07 27.82 23.01
CA GLU A 22 19.97 29.23 22.61
C GLU A 22 19.28 30.09 23.69
N ALA A 23 18.34 29.49 24.44
CA ALA A 23 17.70 30.12 25.60
C ALA A 23 18.52 30.04 26.90
N GLY A 24 19.76 29.55 26.85
CA GLY A 24 20.66 29.43 28.00
C GLY A 24 20.36 28.24 28.92
N ILE A 25 19.53 27.28 28.50
CA ILE A 25 19.15 26.11 29.30
C ILE A 25 20.09 24.96 28.99
N GLN A 26 20.73 24.43 30.03
CA GLN A 26 21.65 23.29 29.87
C GLN A 26 20.88 21.98 29.68
N THR A 27 21.13 21.30 28.55
CA THR A 27 20.46 20.06 28.17
C THR A 27 21.44 18.90 27.96
N ARG A 28 20.93 17.67 28.02
CA ARG A 28 21.63 16.42 27.70
C ARG A 28 20.72 15.56 26.82
N ILE A 29 21.26 15.07 25.72
CA ILE A 29 20.56 14.14 24.83
C ILE A 29 20.89 12.70 25.23
N THR A 30 19.88 11.85 25.41
CA THR A 30 20.03 10.40 25.57
C THR A 30 19.64 9.69 24.27
N HIS A 31 20.27 8.55 23.99
CA HIS A 31 20.11 7.81 22.72
C HIS A 31 20.39 8.69 21.49
N GLY A 32 21.38 9.58 21.61
CA GLY A 32 21.84 10.48 20.55
C GLY A 32 22.69 9.78 19.47
N ARG A 33 23.41 10.57 18.66
CA ARG A 33 24.35 10.00 17.67
C ARG A 33 25.45 9.20 18.37
N SER A 34 25.38 7.87 18.30
CA SER A 34 26.49 7.01 18.66
C SER A 34 27.57 7.08 17.57
N TYR A 35 28.81 7.33 17.97
CA TYR A 35 29.99 7.32 17.09
C TYR A 35 30.24 5.94 16.43
N ARG A 36 29.67 4.85 17.00
CA ARG A 36 29.76 3.48 16.46
C ARG A 36 28.39 2.86 16.11
N GLY A 37 27.39 3.68 15.79
CA GLY A 37 26.03 3.20 15.50
C GLY A 37 25.84 2.80 14.04
N GLY A 38 25.48 1.54 13.80
CA GLY A 38 25.10 1.01 12.49
C GLY A 38 23.97 1.80 11.81
N ARG A 39 23.86 1.60 10.50
CA ARG A 39 22.86 2.20 9.60
C ARG A 39 21.48 2.15 10.25
N ARG A 40 20.96 3.31 10.66
CA ARG A 40 19.64 3.41 11.32
C ARG A 40 18.58 2.90 10.35
N SER A 41 17.72 1.99 10.78
CA SER A 41 16.59 1.57 9.96
C SER A 41 15.70 2.79 9.69
N ASN A 42 15.25 2.94 8.45
CA ASN A 42 14.35 4.03 8.09
C ASN A 42 13.07 3.91 8.93
N PHE A 43 12.59 5.05 9.44
CA PHE A 43 11.33 5.13 10.19
C PHE A 43 10.19 4.46 9.40
N SER A 44 9.67 3.34 9.91
CA SER A 44 8.54 2.61 9.31
C SER A 44 7.32 2.72 10.22
N TYR A 45 6.19 3.14 9.65
CA TYR A 45 4.89 3.17 10.36
C TYR A 45 4.29 1.78 10.58
N ARG A 46 4.84 0.73 9.96
CA ARG A 46 4.35 -0.66 10.10
C ARG A 46 4.97 -1.40 11.29
N ASP A 47 5.96 -0.80 11.95
CA ASP A 47 6.68 -1.40 13.06
C ASP A 47 6.18 -0.82 14.39
N ALA A 48 5.09 -1.41 14.89
CA ALA A 48 4.38 -0.93 16.08
C ALA A 48 5.04 -1.37 17.41
N ALA A 49 6.09 -2.22 17.35
CA ALA A 49 6.77 -2.74 18.52
C ALA A 49 8.25 -2.33 18.51
N ARG A 50 8.52 -1.05 18.75
CA ARG A 50 9.90 -0.59 18.96
C ARG A 50 10.44 -1.15 20.27
N THR A 51 11.39 -2.07 20.18
CA THR A 51 12.19 -2.54 21.33
C THR A 51 13.32 -1.56 21.68
N GLU A 52 13.67 -0.66 20.76
CA GLU A 52 14.76 0.30 20.96
C GLU A 52 14.32 1.54 21.77
N PRO A 53 15.15 2.01 22.72
CA PRO A 53 14.83 3.19 23.52
C PRO A 53 14.86 4.49 22.70
N GLU A 54 13.84 5.34 22.86
CA GLU A 54 13.69 6.57 22.09
C GLU A 54 14.73 7.65 22.47
N PRO A 55 15.20 8.44 21.48
CA PRO A 55 15.95 9.66 21.73
C PRO A 55 15.15 10.67 22.55
N ALA A 56 15.80 11.28 23.53
CA ALA A 56 15.15 12.23 24.44
C ALA A 56 16.10 13.36 24.90
N VAL A 57 15.51 14.54 25.15
CA VAL A 57 16.18 15.70 25.74
C VAL A 57 15.86 15.79 27.23
N TRP A 58 16.91 15.88 28.03
CA TRP A 58 16.85 16.05 29.47
C TRP A 58 17.43 17.40 29.85
N VAL A 59 16.76 18.14 30.72
CA VAL A 59 17.32 19.34 31.32
C VAL A 59 18.20 18.94 32.50
N ILE A 60 19.41 19.49 32.57
CA ILE A 60 20.39 19.14 33.61
C ILE A 60 19.91 19.64 34.97
N ARG A 61 19.61 20.95 35.02
CA ARG A 61 19.11 21.70 36.18
C ARG A 61 17.59 21.52 36.30
N SER A 62 17.11 21.18 37.49
CA SER A 62 15.67 20.89 37.65
C SER A 62 14.83 22.17 37.66
N GLU A 63 15.41 23.27 38.11
CA GLU A 63 14.86 24.62 38.14
C GLU A 63 14.54 25.19 36.76
N ASP A 64 15.27 24.75 35.72
CA ASP A 64 15.06 25.23 34.34
C ASP A 64 13.91 24.49 33.63
N GLN A 65 13.35 23.45 34.25
CA GLN A 65 12.29 22.64 33.65
C GLN A 65 11.02 23.44 33.31
N PRO A 66 10.49 24.33 34.17
CA PRO A 66 9.30 25.12 33.86
C PRO A 66 9.56 26.11 32.70
N ALA A 67 10.76 26.70 32.67
CA ALA A 67 11.18 27.59 31.60
C ALA A 67 11.30 26.85 30.26
N ALA A 68 11.94 25.67 30.26
CA ALA A 68 12.03 24.80 29.08
C ALA A 68 10.65 24.42 28.56
N ARG A 69 9.73 24.01 29.44
CA ARG A 69 8.35 23.67 29.06
C ARG A 69 7.54 24.86 28.56
N ARG A 70 7.86 26.09 29.00
CA ARG A 70 7.24 27.31 28.46
C ARG A 70 7.69 27.54 27.02
N ILE A 71 9.01 27.55 26.81
CA ILE A 71 9.61 27.72 25.47
C ILE A 71 9.08 26.65 24.49
N LEU A 72 8.99 25.39 24.92
CA LEU A 72 8.48 24.32 24.06
C LEU A 72 6.98 24.46 23.74
N ARG A 73 6.17 25.03 24.64
CA ARG A 73 4.77 25.35 24.36
C ARG A 73 4.65 26.52 23.39
N ASP A 74 5.46 27.56 23.58
CA ASP A 74 5.48 28.73 22.71
C ASP A 74 5.91 28.35 21.28
N ALA A 75 6.78 27.34 21.15
CA ALA A 75 7.18 26.73 19.87
C ALA A 75 6.16 25.72 19.29
N GLY A 76 5.03 25.46 19.97
CA GLY A 76 4.02 24.49 19.54
C GLY A 76 4.45 23.01 19.63
N LEU A 77 5.48 22.70 20.40
CA LEU A 77 6.05 21.35 20.55
C LEU A 77 5.48 20.55 21.73
N LEU A 78 4.74 21.22 22.63
CA LEU A 78 4.03 20.60 23.74
C LEU A 78 2.59 21.10 23.79
N ASP A 79 1.63 20.18 23.86
CA ASP A 79 0.26 20.53 24.18
C ASP A 79 0.15 21.00 25.64
N SER A 80 -0.63 22.04 25.88
CA SER A 80 -0.88 22.53 27.22
C SER A 80 -1.61 21.45 28.02
N THR A 81 -0.94 20.88 29.03
CA THR A 81 -1.54 19.93 29.98
C THR A 81 -2.60 20.56 30.91
N ARG A 82 -2.92 21.85 30.72
CA ARG A 82 -4.14 22.48 31.23
C ARG A 82 -5.24 22.28 30.18
N GLY A 83 -5.60 21.03 29.96
CA GLY A 83 -6.75 20.68 29.16
C GLY A 83 -8.04 20.87 29.95
N GLU A 84 -9.11 21.22 29.23
CA GLU A 84 -10.50 20.84 29.53
C GLU A 84 -10.70 19.32 29.64
N THR A 85 -9.65 18.53 29.53
CA THR A 85 -9.67 17.07 29.67
C THR A 85 -9.05 16.70 31.02
N GLY A 86 -9.82 16.92 32.08
CA GLY A 86 -9.62 16.21 33.33
C GLY A 86 -9.76 14.71 33.07
N TYR A 87 -8.71 13.97 33.40
CA TYR A 87 -8.70 12.51 33.31
C TYR A 87 -9.76 11.94 34.26
N THR A 88 -10.94 11.62 33.75
CA THR A 88 -11.92 10.78 34.44
C THR A 88 -12.01 9.45 33.71
N PHE A 89 -11.51 8.40 34.35
CA PHE A 89 -12.01 7.05 34.10
C PHE A 89 -13.51 7.06 34.40
N ARG A 90 -14.35 7.07 33.36
CA ARG A 90 -15.79 6.88 33.50
C ARG A 90 -16.31 5.97 32.41
N SER A 91 -16.53 4.72 32.81
CA SER A 91 -17.46 3.79 32.17
C SER A 91 -18.86 4.43 32.11
N THR A 92 -19.45 4.33 30.92
CA THR A 92 -20.89 4.39 30.64
C THR A 92 -21.62 5.74 30.79
N GLN A 93 -22.14 6.16 29.64
CA GLN A 93 -23.29 7.04 29.37
C GLN A 93 -23.08 8.56 29.30
N PRO A 94 -23.33 9.20 28.13
CA PRO A 94 -23.40 10.65 28.05
C PRO A 94 -24.80 11.11 28.49
N ALA A 95 -24.85 11.89 29.57
CA ALA A 95 -26.01 12.72 29.88
C ALA A 95 -25.95 14.00 29.04
N ALA A 96 -27.07 14.30 28.39
CA ALA A 96 -27.25 15.37 27.42
C ALA A 96 -27.33 16.76 28.06
N GLY A 97 -26.91 17.80 27.30
CA GLY A 97 -27.30 19.18 27.58
C GLY A 97 -26.52 20.28 26.85
N ALA A 98 -26.71 20.45 25.54
CA ALA A 98 -26.59 21.73 24.81
C ALA A 98 -27.09 21.56 23.34
N PRO A 99 -27.63 22.61 22.69
CA PRO A 99 -28.74 22.46 21.75
C PRO A 99 -28.33 22.18 20.29
N GLY A 100 -29.18 21.41 19.60
CA GLY A 100 -29.56 21.73 18.23
C GLY A 100 -28.67 21.28 17.07
N HIS A 101 -27.62 20.48 17.26
CA HIS A 101 -27.08 19.74 16.11
C HIS A 101 -27.95 18.52 15.88
N LYS A 102 -28.86 18.61 14.89
CA LYS A 102 -29.60 17.45 14.37
C LYS A 102 -28.55 16.39 14.07
N SER A 103 -28.48 15.38 14.93
CA SER A 103 -27.43 14.38 14.92
C SER A 103 -27.21 13.87 13.49
N PRO A 104 -25.97 13.92 12.95
CA PRO A 104 -25.68 13.39 11.62
C PRO A 104 -25.96 11.89 11.55
N PHE A 105 -26.38 11.25 12.65
CA PHE A 105 -26.90 9.90 12.67
C PHE A 105 -28.10 9.71 11.73
N ARG A 106 -29.03 10.67 11.62
CA ARG A 106 -30.15 10.52 10.67
C ARG A 106 -29.69 10.63 9.22
N LEU A 107 -28.73 11.51 8.94
CA LEU A 107 -28.10 11.64 7.63
C LEU A 107 -27.27 10.40 7.28
N LYS A 108 -26.50 9.89 8.24
CA LYS A 108 -25.70 8.67 8.11
C LYS A 108 -26.58 7.44 7.91
N LEU A 109 -27.71 7.36 8.60
CA LEU A 109 -28.68 6.27 8.42
C LEU A 109 -29.38 6.37 7.06
N TRP A 110 -29.75 7.57 6.61
CA TRP A 110 -30.29 7.80 5.26
C TRP A 110 -29.27 7.46 4.18
N LEU A 111 -28.00 7.82 4.38
CA LEU A 111 -26.92 7.52 3.46
C LEU A 111 -26.66 6.01 3.38
N LEU A 112 -26.63 5.31 4.52
CA LEU A 112 -26.51 3.86 4.56
C LEU A 112 -27.70 3.17 3.90
N LEU A 113 -28.93 3.66 4.13
CA LEU A 113 -30.12 3.13 3.50
C LEU A 113 -30.11 3.37 1.98
N ALA A 114 -29.66 4.54 1.53
CA ALA A 114 -29.48 4.84 0.11
C ALA A 114 -28.44 3.92 -0.54
N VAL A 115 -27.33 3.62 0.14
CA VAL A 115 -26.32 2.66 -0.35
C VAL A 115 -26.90 1.25 -0.44
N VAL A 116 -27.64 0.79 0.58
CA VAL A 116 -28.29 -0.52 0.55
C VAL A 116 -29.32 -0.61 -0.58
N VAL A 117 -30.14 0.42 -0.77
CA VAL A 117 -31.11 0.49 -1.88
C VAL A 117 -30.40 0.52 -3.23
N ALA A 118 -29.30 1.25 -3.37
CA ALA A 118 -28.51 1.28 -4.60
C ALA A 118 -27.89 -0.09 -4.92
N ILE A 119 -27.37 -0.81 -3.92
CA ILE A 119 -26.86 -2.17 -4.08
C ILE A 119 -28.01 -3.13 -4.44
N ALA A 120 -29.17 -3.03 -3.80
CA ALA A 120 -30.33 -3.84 -4.12
C ALA A 120 -30.83 -3.57 -5.55
N LEU A 121 -30.96 -2.31 -5.96
CA LEU A 121 -31.35 -1.95 -7.33
C LEU A 121 -30.31 -2.42 -8.35
N ALA A 122 -29.03 -2.31 -8.04
CA ALA A 122 -27.97 -2.83 -8.89
C ALA A 122 -28.10 -4.34 -9.05
N LEU A 123 -28.28 -5.09 -7.97
CA LEU A 123 -28.49 -6.54 -8.01
C LEU A 123 -29.77 -6.92 -8.79
N LEU A 124 -30.88 -6.20 -8.60
CA LEU A 124 -32.12 -6.46 -9.35
C LEU A 124 -31.99 -6.09 -10.83
N SER A 125 -31.25 -5.02 -11.18
CA SER A 125 -31.00 -4.64 -12.57
C SER A 125 -30.12 -5.64 -13.32
N GLN A 126 -29.34 -6.45 -12.59
CA GLN A 126 -28.51 -7.52 -13.15
C GLN A 126 -29.32 -8.82 -13.36
N VAL A 127 -30.56 -8.89 -12.82
CA VAL A 127 -31.49 -10.04 -12.95
C VAL A 127 -32.64 -9.72 -13.92
N GLY A 128 -32.47 -8.73 -14.80
CA GLY A 128 -33.34 -8.61 -15.97
C GLY A 128 -33.16 -9.83 -16.88
N PRO A 129 -34.22 -10.56 -17.25
CA PRO A 129 -34.13 -11.53 -18.32
C PRO A 129 -33.89 -10.72 -19.60
N GLY A 130 -32.62 -10.62 -20.00
CA GLY A 130 -32.28 -10.07 -21.31
C GLY A 130 -33.07 -10.86 -22.36
N PRO A 131 -33.73 -10.20 -23.33
CA PRO A 131 -34.37 -10.91 -24.42
C PRO A 131 -33.31 -11.76 -25.10
N VAL A 132 -33.50 -13.08 -25.05
CA VAL A 132 -32.71 -14.03 -25.83
C VAL A 132 -33.03 -13.73 -27.29
N ALA A 133 -32.17 -12.91 -27.90
CA ALA A 133 -32.09 -12.82 -29.34
C ALA A 133 -31.62 -14.21 -29.85
N PRO A 134 -32.40 -14.89 -30.70
CA PRO A 134 -31.92 -16.10 -31.34
C PRO A 134 -30.88 -15.71 -32.38
N GLY A 135 -29.62 -16.08 -32.16
CA GLY A 135 -28.60 -16.07 -33.21
C GLY A 135 -27.50 -15.02 -33.08
N THR A 136 -26.74 -15.06 -31.99
CA THR A 136 -25.31 -14.73 -32.05
C THR A 136 -24.57 -15.88 -31.35
N PRO A 137 -23.71 -16.64 -32.04
CA PRO A 137 -22.87 -17.61 -31.34
C PRO A 137 -22.04 -16.85 -30.27
N PRO A 138 -21.85 -17.42 -29.07
CA PRO A 138 -20.96 -16.80 -28.08
C PRO A 138 -19.60 -16.54 -28.77
N PRO A 139 -18.92 -15.40 -28.49
CA PRO A 139 -17.51 -15.32 -28.82
C PRO A 139 -16.89 -16.55 -28.19
N THR A 140 -16.31 -17.42 -29.02
CA THR A 140 -15.59 -18.59 -28.58
C THR A 140 -14.52 -18.07 -27.63
N ALA A 141 -14.74 -18.18 -26.32
CA ALA A 141 -13.66 -18.13 -25.37
C ALA A 141 -12.71 -19.22 -25.86
N ALA A 142 -11.59 -18.81 -26.45
CA ALA A 142 -10.63 -19.74 -27.00
C ALA A 142 -10.28 -20.68 -25.85
N ALA A 143 -10.72 -21.94 -25.96
CA ALA A 143 -10.46 -22.92 -24.93
C ALA A 143 -8.95 -23.03 -24.81
N LEU A 144 -8.43 -22.80 -23.59
CA LEU A 144 -7.02 -22.97 -23.32
C LEU A 144 -6.60 -24.38 -23.79
N PRO A 145 -5.41 -24.52 -24.40
CA PRO A 145 -4.96 -25.81 -24.90
C PRO A 145 -4.90 -26.85 -23.78
N ALA A 146 -5.10 -28.11 -24.12
CA ALA A 146 -5.16 -29.19 -23.14
C ALA A 146 -3.94 -29.20 -22.20
N GLY A 147 -4.21 -29.26 -20.88
CA GLY A 147 -3.19 -29.22 -19.83
C GLY A 147 -2.63 -27.83 -19.52
N VAL A 148 -3.21 -26.75 -20.06
CA VAL A 148 -2.98 -25.37 -19.61
C VAL A 148 -4.10 -24.96 -18.67
N SER A 149 -3.71 -24.45 -17.51
CA SER A 149 -4.60 -23.89 -16.49
C SER A 149 -4.64 -22.37 -16.62
N PRO A 150 -5.76 -21.72 -16.25
CA PRO A 150 -5.81 -20.26 -16.20
C PRO A 150 -4.76 -19.73 -15.23
N THR A 151 -4.01 -18.71 -15.64
CA THR A 151 -2.96 -18.11 -14.83
C THR A 151 -3.59 -17.37 -13.64
N PRO A 152 -3.28 -17.75 -12.38
CA PRO A 152 -3.79 -17.04 -11.22
C PRO A 152 -3.23 -15.60 -11.16
N ASP A 153 -4.03 -14.62 -10.76
CA ASP A 153 -3.61 -13.21 -10.67
C ASP A 153 -2.34 -13.03 -9.82
N ALA A 154 -2.28 -13.70 -8.67
CA ALA A 154 -1.12 -13.62 -7.78
C ALA A 154 0.16 -14.21 -8.39
N LEU A 155 0.03 -15.20 -9.29
CA LEU A 155 1.14 -15.74 -10.05
C LEU A 155 1.59 -14.75 -11.14
N ALA A 156 0.64 -14.18 -11.87
CA ALA A 156 0.92 -13.17 -12.89
C ALA A 156 1.67 -11.97 -12.27
N VAL A 157 1.25 -11.47 -11.09
CA VAL A 157 1.99 -10.40 -10.38
C VAL A 157 3.43 -10.82 -10.06
N ALA A 158 3.63 -12.04 -9.56
CA ALA A 158 4.96 -12.52 -9.16
C ALA A 158 5.94 -12.60 -10.35
N VAL A 159 5.46 -13.01 -11.52
CA VAL A 159 6.27 -13.09 -12.75
C VAL A 159 6.48 -11.69 -13.35
N LEU A 160 5.43 -10.85 -13.38
CA LEU A 160 5.49 -9.52 -14.02
C LEU A 160 6.30 -8.50 -13.22
N ALA A 161 6.38 -8.62 -11.90
CA ALA A 161 6.93 -7.57 -11.03
C ALA A 161 8.34 -7.08 -11.42
N GLY A 162 9.17 -7.94 -12.03
CA GLY A 162 10.51 -7.59 -12.49
C GLY A 162 10.60 -6.98 -13.89
N GLU A 163 9.54 -7.08 -14.70
CA GLU A 163 9.52 -6.77 -16.13
C GLU A 163 8.75 -5.48 -16.46
N LEU A 164 8.22 -4.81 -15.43
CA LEU A 164 7.45 -3.58 -15.59
C LEU A 164 8.34 -2.37 -15.90
N PRO A 165 7.78 -1.33 -16.56
CA PRO A 165 8.55 -0.15 -16.94
C PRO A 165 9.17 0.54 -15.71
N THR A 166 10.45 0.86 -15.81
CA THR A 166 11.24 1.45 -14.72
C THR A 166 11.45 2.96 -14.89
N ARG A 167 11.04 3.52 -16.04
CA ARG A 167 11.11 4.97 -16.33
C ARG A 167 9.75 5.51 -16.77
N ALA A 168 9.51 6.78 -16.53
CA ALA A 168 8.20 7.42 -16.78
C ALA A 168 7.88 7.62 -18.27
N ASP A 169 8.90 7.66 -19.12
CA ASP A 169 8.79 7.75 -20.58
C ASP A 169 8.49 6.40 -21.25
N GLN A 170 8.50 5.30 -20.49
CA GLN A 170 8.27 3.97 -21.03
C GLN A 170 6.79 3.59 -20.98
N ALA A 171 6.31 3.00 -22.08
CA ALA A 171 5.02 2.33 -22.14
C ALA A 171 5.22 0.88 -22.58
N LEU A 172 4.41 -0.02 -22.04
CA LEU A 172 4.46 -1.46 -22.31
C LEU A 172 3.05 -1.99 -22.50
N CYS A 173 2.87 -2.82 -23.52
CA CYS A 173 1.61 -3.54 -23.74
C CYS A 173 1.65 -4.89 -23.03
N LEU A 174 0.59 -5.20 -22.28
CA LEU A 174 0.49 -6.38 -21.43
C LEU A 174 -0.72 -7.24 -21.82
N SER A 175 -0.51 -8.56 -21.90
CA SER A 175 -1.58 -9.56 -21.95
C SER A 175 -1.29 -10.76 -21.05
N VAL A 176 -2.37 -11.42 -20.62
CA VAL A 176 -2.33 -12.66 -19.83
C VAL A 176 -3.20 -13.70 -20.51
N ASP A 177 -2.63 -14.88 -20.77
CA ASP A 177 -3.27 -16.00 -21.47
C ASP A 177 -3.91 -15.58 -22.82
N GLY A 178 -3.28 -14.63 -23.52
CA GLY A 178 -3.78 -14.08 -24.79
C GLY A 178 -4.94 -13.07 -24.67
N HIS A 179 -5.32 -12.71 -23.45
CA HIS A 179 -6.41 -11.78 -23.16
C HIS A 179 -5.90 -10.52 -22.46
N ASP A 180 -6.75 -9.50 -22.39
CA ASP A 180 -6.47 -8.32 -21.59
C ASP A 180 -6.36 -8.68 -20.11
N PRO A 181 -5.39 -8.09 -19.38
CA PRO A 181 -5.25 -8.32 -17.95
C PRO A 181 -6.50 -7.86 -17.21
N ALA A 182 -6.96 -8.67 -16.25
CA ALA A 182 -8.10 -8.32 -15.41
C ALA A 182 -7.83 -7.01 -14.65
N PRO A 183 -8.86 -6.15 -14.41
CA PRO A 183 -8.67 -4.92 -13.64
C PRO A 183 -8.10 -5.15 -12.23
N ALA A 184 -8.45 -6.28 -11.60
CA ALA A 184 -7.92 -6.69 -10.30
C ALA A 184 -6.42 -6.98 -10.36
N LEU A 185 -5.95 -7.63 -11.42
CA LEU A 185 -4.53 -7.87 -11.65
C LEU A 185 -3.76 -6.56 -11.84
N LEU A 186 -4.26 -5.65 -12.68
CA LEU A 186 -3.64 -4.35 -12.90
C LEU A 186 -3.52 -3.53 -11.60
N ALA A 187 -4.54 -3.59 -10.73
CA ALA A 187 -4.51 -2.94 -9.43
C ALA A 187 -3.54 -3.60 -8.43
N ALA A 188 -3.22 -4.88 -8.62
CA ALA A 188 -2.30 -5.64 -7.78
C ALA A 188 -0.83 -5.54 -8.22
N LEU A 189 -0.55 -5.02 -9.42
CA LEU A 189 0.81 -4.79 -9.90
C LEU A 189 1.54 -3.78 -9.00
N PRO A 190 2.87 -3.92 -8.79
CA PRO A 190 3.63 -2.95 -8.04
C PRO A 190 3.59 -1.57 -8.74
N PRO A 191 3.66 -0.48 -7.97
CA PRO A 191 3.62 0.86 -8.52
C PRO A 191 4.82 1.06 -9.47
N THR A 192 4.53 1.45 -10.70
CA THR A 192 5.53 1.65 -11.74
C THR A 192 5.47 3.09 -12.25
N PRO A 193 6.62 3.71 -12.56
CA PRO A 193 6.66 5.09 -13.05
C PRO A 193 6.16 5.22 -14.48
N GLY A 194 6.25 4.16 -15.30
CA GLY A 194 5.78 4.14 -16.69
C GLY A 194 4.33 3.70 -16.85
N ARG A 195 3.88 3.56 -18.09
CA ARG A 195 2.49 3.22 -18.42
C ARG A 195 2.34 1.75 -18.85
N VAL A 196 1.44 1.02 -18.20
CA VAL A 196 1.03 -0.33 -18.62
C VAL A 196 -0.29 -0.21 -19.37
N ILE A 197 -0.35 -0.77 -20.58
CA ILE A 197 -1.49 -0.69 -21.49
C ILE A 197 -2.01 -2.11 -21.77
N PRO A 198 -3.32 -2.39 -21.65
CA PRO A 198 -3.90 -3.66 -22.07
C PRO A 198 -3.67 -3.93 -23.56
N LEU A 199 -3.53 -5.19 -23.95
CA LEU A 199 -3.25 -5.55 -25.35
C LEU A 199 -4.29 -5.01 -26.34
N SER A 200 -5.57 -5.00 -26.00
CA SER A 200 -6.64 -4.45 -26.87
C SER A 200 -6.53 -2.94 -27.11
N GLN A 201 -5.89 -2.21 -26.18
CA GLN A 201 -5.67 -0.78 -26.25
C GLN A 201 -4.24 -0.43 -26.67
N CYS A 202 -3.43 -1.44 -27.00
CA CYS A 202 -2.07 -1.26 -27.43
C CYS A 202 -2.08 -0.53 -28.79
N PRO A 203 -1.44 0.65 -28.89
CA PRO A 203 -1.30 1.30 -30.17
C PRO A 203 -0.45 0.43 -31.10
N THR A 204 -0.64 0.55 -32.41
CA THR A 204 0.17 -0.14 -33.44
C THR A 204 1.60 0.39 -33.54
N THR A 205 1.98 1.36 -32.70
CA THR A 205 3.34 1.90 -32.59
C THR A 205 4.32 0.86 -32.04
N ASP A 206 5.63 1.08 -32.23
CA ASP A 206 6.76 0.27 -31.73
C ASP A 206 6.89 0.21 -30.20
N LEU A 207 5.82 -0.17 -29.50
CA LEU A 207 5.85 -0.38 -28.06
C LEU A 207 6.23 -1.84 -27.75
N PRO A 208 7.05 -2.07 -26.72
CA PRO A 208 7.34 -3.41 -26.27
C PRO A 208 6.07 -4.13 -25.83
N ARG A 209 6.02 -5.44 -26.12
CA ARG A 209 4.93 -6.34 -25.74
C ARG A 209 5.44 -7.37 -24.74
N LEU A 210 4.71 -7.50 -23.65
CA LEU A 210 4.94 -8.48 -22.61
C LEU A 210 3.69 -9.36 -22.52
N SER A 211 3.84 -10.67 -22.67
CA SER A 211 2.73 -11.57 -22.41
C SER A 211 3.13 -12.78 -21.60
N ILE A 212 2.23 -13.20 -20.72
CA ILE A 212 2.37 -14.42 -19.93
C ILE A 212 1.29 -15.39 -20.36
N ALA A 213 1.67 -16.64 -20.62
CA ALA A 213 0.74 -17.69 -21.01
C ALA A 213 1.28 -19.08 -20.64
N ASP A 214 0.52 -20.11 -21.01
CA ASP A 214 0.90 -21.52 -20.89
C ASP A 214 1.25 -21.95 -19.45
N TYR A 215 0.47 -21.48 -18.47
CA TYR A 215 0.61 -21.98 -17.10
C TYR A 215 0.18 -23.44 -17.01
N ARG A 216 1.11 -24.31 -16.62
CA ARG A 216 0.90 -25.76 -16.47
C ARG A 216 1.19 -26.17 -15.04
N VAL A 217 0.21 -26.81 -14.39
CA VAL A 217 0.35 -27.31 -13.02
C VAL A 217 0.99 -28.70 -13.07
N HIS A 218 2.12 -28.88 -12.39
CA HIS A 218 2.83 -30.16 -12.30
C HIS A 218 2.56 -30.90 -10.99
N ALA A 219 2.16 -30.20 -9.93
CA ALA A 219 1.87 -30.79 -8.62
C ALA A 219 0.62 -30.18 -7.95
N ALA A 220 -0.04 -30.98 -7.10
CA ALA A 220 -1.24 -30.57 -6.36
C ALA A 220 -1.06 -29.33 -5.46
N GLY A 221 0.18 -28.97 -5.13
CA GLY A 221 0.53 -27.75 -4.40
C GLY A 221 0.56 -26.46 -5.24
N GLY A 222 0.18 -26.51 -6.52
CA GLY A 222 0.22 -25.37 -7.44
C GLY A 222 1.59 -25.13 -8.07
N ALA A 223 2.60 -25.95 -7.76
CA ALA A 223 3.87 -25.90 -8.48
C ALA A 223 3.67 -26.28 -9.95
N GLY A 224 4.34 -25.55 -10.83
CA GLY A 224 4.06 -25.57 -12.26
C GLY A 224 5.15 -24.89 -13.07
N SER A 225 4.87 -24.72 -14.35
CA SER A 225 5.70 -23.92 -15.26
C SER A 225 4.83 -22.88 -15.95
N ILE A 226 5.40 -21.73 -16.27
CA ILE A 226 4.72 -20.66 -17.00
C ILE A 226 5.66 -20.05 -18.03
N THR A 227 5.12 -19.54 -19.13
CA THR A 227 5.92 -18.93 -20.21
C THR A 227 5.74 -17.42 -20.20
N LEU A 228 6.85 -16.70 -20.16
CA LEU A 228 6.94 -15.26 -20.38
C LEU A 228 7.41 -15.03 -21.82
N SER A 229 6.78 -14.10 -22.52
CA SER A 229 7.15 -13.68 -23.86
C SER A 229 7.42 -12.19 -23.88
N ARG A 230 8.53 -11.80 -24.52
CA ARG A 230 8.98 -10.41 -24.63
C ARG A 230 9.28 -10.07 -26.09
N ALA A 231 8.53 -9.14 -26.65
CA ALA A 231 8.82 -8.57 -27.97
C ALA A 231 9.16 -7.09 -27.82
N ARG A 232 10.11 -6.59 -28.63
CA ARG A 232 10.49 -5.17 -28.60
C ARG A 232 9.43 -4.25 -29.19
N ASP A 233 8.64 -4.78 -30.12
CA ASP A 233 7.59 -4.09 -30.85
C ASP A 233 6.59 -5.13 -31.38
N ALA A 234 5.67 -4.68 -32.24
CA ALA A 234 4.60 -5.52 -32.76
C ALA A 234 5.05 -6.61 -33.73
N ASP A 235 6.14 -6.36 -34.47
CA ASP A 235 6.61 -7.16 -35.59
C ASP A 235 7.87 -7.96 -35.25
N ALA A 236 8.55 -7.59 -34.16
CA ALA A 236 9.73 -8.28 -33.66
C ALA A 236 9.39 -9.69 -33.15
N PRO A 237 10.24 -10.70 -33.43
CA PRO A 237 10.05 -12.02 -32.88
C PRO A 237 10.12 -11.98 -31.35
N PRO A 238 9.16 -12.59 -30.64
CA PRO A 238 9.17 -12.61 -29.19
C PRO A 238 10.28 -13.55 -28.67
N VAL A 239 10.99 -13.10 -27.64
CA VAL A 239 11.86 -13.94 -26.82
C VAL A 239 10.97 -14.67 -25.83
N LEU A 240 10.97 -16.00 -25.90
CA LEU A 240 10.20 -16.89 -25.03
C LEU A 240 11.10 -17.43 -23.92
N GLU A 241 10.67 -17.26 -22.68
CA GLU A 241 11.35 -17.74 -21.49
C GLU A 241 10.39 -18.54 -20.65
N ARG A 242 10.81 -19.73 -20.21
CA ARG A 242 9.99 -20.59 -19.37
C ARG A 242 10.50 -20.54 -17.95
N TYR A 243 9.57 -20.35 -17.01
CA TYR A 243 9.87 -20.27 -15.60
C TYR A 243 9.23 -21.43 -14.86
N GLU A 244 9.97 -22.06 -13.94
CA GLU A 244 9.38 -22.89 -12.90
C GLU A 244 8.81 -21.99 -11.80
N VAL A 245 7.59 -22.32 -11.38
CA VAL A 245 6.87 -21.54 -10.38
C VAL A 245 6.36 -22.45 -9.28
N SER A 246 6.45 -21.98 -8.05
CA SER A 246 5.96 -22.71 -6.89
C SER A 246 5.08 -21.81 -6.04
N HIS A 247 4.04 -22.39 -5.46
CA HIS A 247 3.18 -21.73 -4.49
C HIS A 247 3.57 -22.20 -3.09
N GLY A 248 4.18 -21.30 -2.30
CA GLY A 248 4.62 -21.59 -0.94
C GLY A 248 3.80 -20.84 0.11
N ALA A 249 4.16 -20.99 1.38
CA ALA A 249 3.48 -20.34 2.50
C ALA A 249 3.50 -18.79 2.47
N ARG A 250 4.36 -18.17 1.63
CA ARG A 250 4.44 -16.72 1.44
C ARG A 250 3.91 -16.25 0.07
N GLY A 251 3.16 -17.10 -0.64
CA GLY A 251 2.64 -16.84 -1.99
C GLY A 251 3.49 -17.45 -3.11
N TRP A 252 3.22 -17.00 -4.33
CA TRP A 252 3.90 -17.46 -5.56
C TRP A 252 5.34 -17.01 -5.63
N ARG A 253 6.22 -17.88 -6.14
CA ARG A 253 7.63 -17.60 -6.39
C ARG A 253 8.07 -18.21 -7.70
N VAL A 254 8.89 -17.46 -8.43
CA VAL A 254 9.68 -17.95 -9.56
C VAL A 254 10.91 -18.66 -9.00
N VAL A 255 11.13 -19.91 -9.40
CA VAL A 255 12.16 -20.80 -8.85
C VAL A 255 13.40 -20.80 -9.74
N GLU A 256 13.23 -21.04 -11.04
CA GLU A 256 14.33 -21.15 -11.99
C GLU A 256 13.86 -20.80 -13.42
N LEU A 257 14.80 -20.35 -14.26
CA LEU A 257 14.60 -20.17 -15.70
C LEU A 257 15.03 -21.46 -16.41
N LEU A 258 14.12 -22.07 -17.18
CA LEU A 258 14.32 -23.31 -17.93
C LEU A 258 14.85 -23.06 -19.34
#